data_AF-A0A1A8LWN4-F1
#
_entry.id   AF-A0A1A8LWN4-F1
#
_cell.length_a   1.000
_cell.length_b   1.000
_cell.length_c   1.000
_cell.angle_alpha   90.00
_cell.angle_beta   90.00
_cell.angle_gamma   90.00
#
_symmetry.space_group_name_H-M   'P 1'
#
loop_
_entity.id
_entity.type
_entity.pdbx_description
1 polymer ?
#
loop_
_entity_poly.entity_id
_entity_poly.type
_entity_poly.pdbx_seq_one_letter_code
_entity_poly.pdbx_strand_id
1 'polypeptide(L)'
;MAADVNNWDEPLKLKFLCLLLSDKAREVYNGLPGSVKANYAMLKEQMGKCLDPCDSADWNRAVFSARRRWHNESVRDFGMALRRAVVKAYPTADPNTQDLLAKDQFIAHVGNGDMRVFTECQTRVTRGSH
;
A
#
# COMPACT_ATOMS: atom_id res chain seq x y z
N MET A 1 0.43 -16.39 -24.06
CA MET A 1 -0.56 -17.25 -24.73
C MET A 1 -0.96 -16.70 -26.10
N ALA A 2 -1.59 -15.52 -26.23
CA ALA A 2 -1.99 -15.00 -27.56
C ALA A 2 -0.82 -14.85 -28.57
N ALA A 3 0.34 -14.35 -28.14
CA ALA A 3 1.51 -14.19 -29.02
C ALA A 3 2.17 -15.51 -29.44
N ASP A 4 1.99 -16.57 -28.65
CA ASP A 4 2.56 -17.90 -28.87
C ASP A 4 1.70 -18.69 -29.88
N VAL A 5 0.38 -18.58 -29.72
CA VAL A 5 -0.61 -19.18 -30.63
C VAL A 5 -0.58 -18.54 -32.03
N ASN A 6 -0.21 -17.26 -32.13
CA ASN A 6 -0.22 -16.53 -33.39
C ASN A 6 1.16 -16.35 -34.04
N ASN A 7 2.24 -16.96 -33.52
CA ASN A 7 3.62 -16.77 -34.01
C ASN A 7 3.98 -15.29 -34.26
N TRP A 8 3.58 -14.41 -33.35
CA TRP A 8 3.87 -12.98 -33.54
C TRP A 8 5.37 -12.72 -33.44
N ASP A 9 5.92 -11.99 -34.41
CA ASP A 9 7.25 -11.40 -34.30
C ASP A 9 7.28 -10.29 -33.23
N GLU A 10 8.45 -10.05 -32.63
CA GLU A 10 8.66 -8.98 -31.64
C GLU A 10 8.10 -7.60 -32.05
N PRO A 11 8.33 -7.09 -33.27
CA PRO A 11 7.73 -5.83 -33.72
C PRO A 11 6.19 -5.86 -33.77
N LEU A 12 5.59 -7.03 -34.05
CA LEU A 12 4.14 -7.18 -34.08
C LEU A 12 3.56 -7.21 -32.66
N LYS A 13 4.20 -7.94 -31.74
CA LYS A 13 3.85 -7.95 -30.31
C LYS A 13 3.88 -6.54 -29.73
N LEU A 14 4.84 -5.73 -30.16
CA LEU A 14 4.99 -4.35 -29.70
C LEU A 14 3.82 -3.46 -30.13
N LYS A 15 3.45 -3.51 -31.42
CA LYS A 15 2.28 -2.77 -31.94
C LYS A 15 0.99 -3.19 -31.26
N PHE A 16 0.77 -4.50 -31.10
CA PHE A 16 -0.41 -5.02 -30.41
C PHE A 16 -0.43 -4.67 -28.92
N LEU A 17 0.71 -4.72 -28.24
CA LEU A 17 0.82 -4.30 -26.85
C LEU A 17 0.33 -2.86 -26.71
N CYS A 18 0.80 -1.93 -27.55
CA CYS A 18 0.40 -0.52 -27.52
C CYS A 18 -1.12 -0.32 -27.71
N LEU A 19 -1.76 -1.16 -28.51
CA LEU A 19 -3.20 -1.12 -28.75
C LEU A 19 -4.01 -1.65 -27.55
N LEU A 20 -3.46 -2.61 -26.81
CA LEU A 20 -4.10 -3.21 -25.63
C LEU A 20 -3.98 -2.33 -24.38
N LEU A 21 -3.04 -1.39 -24.35
CA LEU A 21 -2.86 -0.46 -23.23
C LEU A 21 -4.03 0.53 -23.18
N SER A 22 -4.69 0.56 -22.02
CA SER A 22 -5.81 1.45 -21.74
C SER A 22 -5.54 2.31 -20.50
N ASP A 23 -6.12 3.51 -20.48
CA ASP A 23 -6.14 4.41 -19.31
C ASP A 23 -4.73 4.65 -18.72
N LYS A 24 -4.52 4.38 -17.42
CA LYS A 24 -3.25 4.53 -16.70
C LYS A 24 -2.06 3.84 -17.38
N ALA A 25 -2.28 2.69 -18.01
CA ALA A 25 -1.22 1.96 -18.69
C ALA A 25 -0.74 2.67 -19.96
N ARG A 26 -1.64 3.42 -20.61
CA ARG A 26 -1.35 4.22 -21.79
C ARG A 26 -0.64 5.53 -21.42
N GLU A 27 -0.98 6.14 -20.29
CA GLU A 27 -0.27 7.30 -19.76
C GLU A 27 1.19 6.97 -19.45
N VAL A 28 1.43 5.87 -18.73
CA VAL A 28 2.79 5.36 -18.45
C VAL A 28 3.55 5.10 -19.74
N TYR A 29 2.91 4.43 -20.71
CA TYR A 29 3.53 4.17 -22.00
C TYR A 29 3.91 5.45 -22.74
N ASN A 30 3.05 6.47 -22.75
CA ASN A 30 3.34 7.75 -23.41
C ASN A 30 4.56 8.44 -22.79
N GLY A 31 4.74 8.36 -21.47
CA GLY A 31 5.89 8.90 -20.76
C GLY A 31 7.23 8.20 -21.01
N LEU A 32 7.24 7.00 -21.61
CA LEU A 32 8.48 6.26 -21.88
C LEU A 32 9.23 6.79 -23.13
N PRO A 33 10.58 6.77 -23.11
CA PRO A 33 11.40 7.18 -24.25
C PRO A 33 11.27 6.20 -25.44
N GLY A 34 11.43 6.72 -26.66
CA GLY A 34 11.30 5.94 -27.90
C GLY A 34 12.24 4.74 -28.00
N SER A 35 13.42 4.82 -27.37
CA SER A 35 14.38 3.72 -27.27
C SER A 35 13.85 2.52 -26.49
N VAL A 36 13.11 2.75 -25.40
CA VAL A 36 12.45 1.70 -24.61
C VAL A 36 11.25 1.13 -25.37
N LYS A 37 10.52 1.98 -26.11
CA LYS A 37 9.40 1.55 -26.97
C LYS A 37 9.83 0.71 -28.16
N ALA A 38 11.10 0.73 -28.56
CA ALA A 38 11.59 -0.08 -29.68
C ALA A 38 11.95 -1.51 -29.28
N ASN A 39 12.12 -1.78 -27.98
CA ASN A 39 12.52 -3.09 -27.46
C ASN A 39 11.42 -3.66 -26.56
N TYR A 40 10.83 -4.78 -26.97
CA TYR A 40 9.72 -5.39 -26.25
C TYR A 40 10.10 -5.83 -24.83
N ALA A 41 11.32 -6.33 -24.61
CA ALA A 41 11.79 -6.75 -23.29
C ALA A 41 11.96 -5.55 -22.34
N MET A 42 12.60 -4.48 -22.80
CA MET A 42 12.76 -3.25 -22.00
C MET A 42 11.40 -2.60 -21.71
N LEU A 43 10.51 -2.56 -22.69
CA LEU A 43 9.16 -2.04 -22.54
C LEU A 43 8.39 -2.81 -21.47
N LYS A 44 8.41 -4.15 -21.54
CA LYS A 44 7.74 -5.01 -20.57
C LYS A 44 8.28 -4.79 -19.16
N GLU A 45 9.59 -4.61 -19.01
CA GLU A 45 10.22 -4.39 -17.71
C GLU A 45 9.86 -3.01 -17.11
N GLN A 46 9.90 -1.94 -17.91
CA GLN A 46 9.57 -0.58 -17.47
C GLN A 46 8.07 -0.43 -17.18
N MET A 47 7.23 -0.99 -18.04
CA MET A 47 5.79 -1.03 -17.80
C MET A 47 5.47 -1.86 -16.57
N GLY A 48 6.14 -3.01 -16.36
CA GLY A 48 6.04 -3.80 -15.14
C GLY A 48 6.35 -2.97 -13.88
N LYS A 49 7.45 -2.21 -13.87
CA LYS A 49 7.81 -1.36 -12.72
C LYS A 49 6.79 -0.25 -12.40
N CYS A 50 6.07 0.26 -13.40
CA CYS A 50 5.12 1.35 -13.23
C CYS A 50 3.67 0.90 -12.99
N LEU A 51 3.29 -0.27 -13.53
CA LEU A 51 1.93 -0.81 -13.47
C LEU A 51 1.75 -1.88 -12.41
N ASP A 52 2.83 -2.55 -12.00
CA ASP A 52 2.79 -3.30 -10.77
C ASP A 52 2.51 -2.28 -9.66
N PRO A 53 1.43 -2.43 -8.87
CA PRO A 53 1.16 -1.57 -7.73
C PRO A 53 2.27 -1.83 -6.72
N CYS A 54 3.37 -1.12 -6.95
CA CYS A 54 4.51 -0.90 -6.10
C CYS A 54 4.44 -1.71 -4.81
N ASP A 55 5.20 -2.81 -4.79
CA ASP A 55 5.82 -3.31 -3.55
C ASP A 55 6.79 -2.24 -2.96
N SER A 56 6.79 -1.01 -3.49
CA SER A 56 7.41 0.14 -2.85
C SER A 56 6.90 0.25 -1.43
N ALA A 57 7.87 0.32 -0.51
CA ALA A 57 7.64 0.57 0.89
C ALA A 57 6.68 1.75 1.12
N ASP A 58 6.70 2.78 0.26
CA ASP A 58 5.81 3.93 0.38
C ASP A 58 4.33 3.62 0.12
N TRP A 59 4.03 2.74 -0.84
CA TRP A 59 2.65 2.26 -1.04
C TRP A 59 2.20 1.41 0.13
N ASN A 60 3.06 0.50 0.61
CA ASN A 60 2.77 -0.32 1.78
C ASN A 60 2.58 0.54 3.05
N ARG A 61 3.37 1.61 3.21
CA ARG A 61 3.19 2.63 4.28
C ARG A 61 1.86 3.36 4.14
N ALA A 62 1.50 3.81 2.94
CA ALA A 62 0.22 4.46 2.69
C ALA A 62 -0.95 3.52 3.01
N VAL A 63 -0.90 2.26 2.57
CA VAL A 63 -1.91 1.22 2.88
C VAL A 63 -1.99 0.97 4.37
N PHE A 64 -0.86 0.87 5.08
CA PHE A 64 -0.81 0.71 6.53
C PHE A 64 -1.48 1.89 7.26
N SER A 65 -1.16 3.13 6.87
CA SER A 65 -1.74 4.34 7.48
C SER A 65 -3.24 4.52 7.18
N ALA A 66 -3.69 4.12 5.99
CA ALA A 66 -5.08 4.21 5.57
C ALA A 66 -5.93 3.02 6.05
N ARG A 67 -5.30 1.98 6.63
CA ARG A 67 -6.00 0.76 7.07
C ARG A 67 -6.89 1.07 8.26
N ARG A 68 -8.20 1.10 8.02
CA ARG A 68 -9.24 1.19 9.04
C ARG A 68 -9.92 -0.15 9.26
N ARG A 69 -10.45 -0.36 10.46
CA ARG A 69 -11.25 -1.54 10.79
C ARG A 69 -12.53 -1.52 9.96
N TRP A 70 -12.82 -2.61 9.26
CA TRP A 70 -14.13 -2.80 8.63
C TRP A 70 -15.18 -3.22 9.67
N HIS A 71 -16.43 -2.79 9.47
CA HIS A 71 -17.54 -3.02 10.41
C HIS A 71 -17.82 -4.51 10.67
N ASN A 72 -17.46 -5.39 9.73
CA ASN A 72 -17.68 -6.83 9.81
C ASN A 72 -16.40 -7.63 10.16
N GLU A 73 -15.30 -6.95 10.48
CA GLU A 73 -14.01 -7.58 10.78
C GLU A 73 -13.83 -7.75 12.30
N SER A 74 -13.43 -8.95 12.70
CA SER A 74 -13.06 -9.24 14.08
C SER A 74 -11.83 -8.44 14.48
N VAL A 75 -11.80 -7.99 15.73
CA VAL A 75 -10.67 -7.25 16.30
C VAL A 75 -9.35 -8.02 16.16
N ARG A 76 -9.41 -9.35 16.30
CA ARG A 76 -8.24 -10.23 16.16
C ARG A 76 -7.73 -10.28 14.70
N ASP A 77 -8.63 -10.38 13.74
CA ASP A 77 -8.29 -10.42 12.32
C ASP A 77 -7.73 -9.08 11.84
N PHE A 78 -8.29 -7.97 12.35
CA PHE A 78 -7.75 -6.63 12.14
C PHE A 78 -6.32 -6.48 12.66
N GLY A 79 -6.05 -6.93 13.89
CA GLY A 79 -4.70 -6.93 14.46
C GLY A 79 -3.71 -7.78 13.66
N MET A 80 -4.12 -8.97 13.21
CA MET A 80 -3.27 -9.82 12.35
C MET A 80 -2.99 -9.19 10.98
N ALA A 81 -4.01 -8.59 10.36
CA ALA A 81 -3.85 -7.87 9.09
C ALA A 81 -2.86 -6.71 9.23
N LEU A 82 -2.92 -5.98 10.35
CA LEU A 82 -2.06 -4.85 10.63
C LEU A 82 -0.60 -5.25 10.87
N ARG A 83 -0.36 -6.35 11.60
CA ARG A 83 0.98 -6.94 11.76
C ARG A 83 1.56 -7.41 10.42
N ARG A 84 0.75 -7.94 9.51
CA ARG A 84 1.22 -8.29 8.16
C ARG A 84 1.53 -7.05 7.32
N ALA A 85 0.73 -5.99 7.47
CA ALA A 85 0.93 -4.74 6.74
C ALA A 85 2.19 -3.99 7.20
N VAL A 86 2.49 -3.95 8.51
CA VAL A 86 3.67 -3.25 9.03
C VAL A 86 4.99 -3.89 8.56
N VAL A 87 5.03 -5.23 8.47
CA VAL A 87 6.20 -5.97 7.98
C VAL A 87 6.47 -5.62 6.51
N LYS A 88 5.42 -5.43 5.71
CA LYS A 88 5.53 -4.99 4.31
C LYS A 88 5.88 -3.51 4.17
N ALA A 89 5.40 -2.67 5.08
CA ALA A 89 5.64 -1.22 5.05
C ALA A 89 7.04 -0.83 5.55
N TYR A 90 7.59 -1.60 6.50
CA TYR A 90 8.87 -1.31 7.15
C TYR A 90 9.76 -2.55 7.24
N PRO A 91 10.19 -3.14 6.11
CA PRO A 91 11.01 -4.36 6.13
C PRO A 91 12.38 -4.16 6.80
N THR A 92 12.87 -2.93 6.89
CA THR A 92 14.15 -2.57 7.52
C THR A 92 14.05 -2.24 9.01
N ALA A 93 12.84 -2.10 9.56
CA ALA A 93 12.64 -1.79 10.97
C ALA A 93 12.77 -3.05 11.83
N ASP A 94 13.28 -2.88 13.05
CA ASP A 94 13.36 -3.95 14.04
C ASP A 94 11.96 -4.52 14.36
N PRO A 95 11.81 -5.84 14.60
CA PRO A 95 10.53 -6.46 14.91
C PRO A 95 9.80 -5.80 16.09
N ASN A 96 10.53 -5.28 17.09
CA ASN A 96 9.95 -4.57 18.22
C ASN A 96 9.36 -3.21 17.81
N THR A 97 10.01 -2.52 16.86
CA THR A 97 9.53 -1.25 16.30
C THR A 97 8.29 -1.48 15.43
N GLN A 98 8.30 -2.53 14.62
CA GLN A 98 7.14 -2.95 13.82
C GLN A 98 5.92 -3.27 14.71
N ASP A 99 6.13 -4.01 15.80
CA ASP A 99 5.05 -4.36 16.73
C ASP A 99 4.50 -3.12 17.46
N LEU A 100 5.35 -2.17 17.82
CA LEU A 100 4.94 -0.88 18.40
C LEU A 100 4.11 -0.05 17.43
N LEU A 101 4.52 0.05 16.16
CA LEU A 101 3.76 0.75 15.12
C LEU A 101 2.40 0.10 14.86
N ALA A 102 2.35 -1.24 14.81
CA ALA A 102 1.09 -1.96 14.66
C ALA A 102 0.16 -1.73 15.87
N LYS A 103 0.69 -1.70 17.09
CA LYS A 103 -0.09 -1.40 18.30
C LYS A 103 -0.64 0.02 18.30
N ASP A 104 0.18 1.01 17.94
CA ASP A 104 -0.24 2.42 17.88
C ASP A 104 -1.39 2.62 16.90
N GLN A 105 -1.24 2.09 15.68
CA GLN A 105 -2.26 2.13 14.63
C GLN A 105 -3.53 1.32 15.00
N PHE A 106 -3.38 0.24 15.76
CA PHE A 106 -4.50 -0.51 16.31
C PHE A 106 -5.27 0.30 17.35
N ILE A 107 -4.59 0.95 18.29
CA ILE A 107 -5.21 1.78 19.34
C ILE A 107 -5.95 2.96 18.71
N ALA A 108 -5.34 3.64 17.74
CA ALA A 108 -5.94 4.77 17.05
C ALA A 108 -7.27 4.44 16.35
N HIS A 109 -7.41 3.22 15.81
CA HIS A 109 -8.59 2.84 15.03
C HIS A 109 -9.57 1.89 15.73
N VAL A 110 -9.15 1.23 16.81
CA VAL A 110 -10.03 0.43 17.68
C VAL A 110 -10.61 1.29 18.81
N GLY A 111 -9.84 2.26 19.31
CA GLY A 111 -10.25 3.15 20.41
C GLY A 111 -11.45 4.05 20.09
N ASN A 112 -11.66 4.40 18.82
CA ASN A 112 -12.77 5.26 18.41
C ASN A 112 -14.16 4.60 18.43
N GLY A 113 -14.23 3.29 18.72
CA GLY A 113 -15.51 2.58 18.86
C GLY A 113 -16.07 2.57 20.29
N ASP A 114 -15.23 2.67 21.32
CA ASP A 114 -15.71 2.51 22.72
C ASP A 114 -14.77 3.06 23.81
N MET A 115 -13.56 3.53 23.50
CA MET A 115 -12.67 4.08 24.54
C MET A 115 -12.88 5.59 24.68
N ARG A 116 -13.99 5.96 25.33
CA ARG A 116 -14.04 7.22 26.07
C ARG A 116 -12.96 7.12 27.15
N VAL A 117 -11.80 7.69 26.86
CA VAL A 117 -10.75 7.91 27.85
C VAL A 117 -11.35 8.87 28.87
N PHE A 118 -11.87 8.34 29.97
CA PHE A 118 -12.06 9.12 31.18
C PHE A 118 -10.67 9.42 31.74
N THR A 119 -9.98 10.37 31.13
CA THR A 119 -8.97 11.14 31.85
C THR A 119 -9.73 12.03 32.84
N GLU A 120 -10.21 11.46 33.94
CA GLU A 120 -10.35 12.22 35.18
C GLU A 120 -8.93 12.51 35.67
N CYS A 121 -8.28 13.48 35.03
CA CYS A 121 -7.18 14.21 35.64
C CYS A 121 -7.78 14.93 36.84
N GLN A 122 -7.50 14.37 38.01
CA GLN A 122 -7.68 14.96 39.33
C GLN A 122 -7.50 16.48 39.30
N THR A 123 -8.61 17.22 39.34
CA THR A 123 -8.59 18.64 39.71
C THR A 123 -8.43 18.74 41.22
N ARG A 124 -7.22 18.43 41.70
CA ARG A 124 -6.83 18.60 43.10
C ARG A 124 -6.31 20.02 43.32
N VAL A 125 -7.17 21.03 43.21
CA VAL A 125 -6.95 22.46 43.53
C VAL A 125 -8.35 23.05 43.71
N THR A 126 -8.88 23.57 44.82
CA THR A 126 -8.44 24.26 46.06
C THR A 126 -9.65 24.19 47.02
N ARG A 127 -9.51 24.17 48.35
CA ARG A 127 -9.42 25.39 49.18
C ARG A 127 -9.13 25.01 50.62
N GLY A 128 -8.01 25.53 51.13
CA GLY A 128 -7.92 25.95 52.52
C GLY A 128 -8.43 27.40 52.67
N SER A 129 -8.73 27.74 53.93
CA SER A 129 -8.92 29.09 54.48
C SER A 129 -10.28 29.77 54.26
N HIS A 130 -11.21 29.61 55.20
CA HIS A 130 -11.43 30.53 56.32
C HIS A 130 -12.48 29.96 57.31
#